data_AF-A0A529XY95-F1
#
_entry.id   AF-A0A529XY95-F1
#
_cell.length_a   1.000
_cell.length_b   1.000
_cell.length_c   1.000
_cell.angle_alpha   90.00
_cell.angle_beta   90.00
_cell.angle_gamma   90.00
#
_symmetry.space_group_name_H-M   'P 1'
#
loop_
_entity.id
_entity.type
_entity.pdbx_description
1 polymer ?
#
loop_
_entity_poly.entity_id
_entity_poly.type
_entity_poly.pdbx_seq_one_letter_code
_entity_poly.pdbx_strand_id
1 'polypeptide(L)'
;ALHLHIHLLEMSTQPERGMRSAERLGAMCPDAGHMNHMPGHIYVLCGEYEKAKLASEKAVRANDLYLAYAGEPTYYLLGCCHDLHLMMFTCMLLGQYRPALWAADKVRSLVTRDVVSIPERPKLTQTVEGYHAMKSHVQVRFGRWREIIDEPMNGEPDLYVVTTALQHYAKGVAHATLRDFASAEHHRDLFNRQIENMPPERRFLSNPTKASLVVGATLLDGEFAYHRGRHDGAYGHLRRAVEPDDNLSYT
;
A
#
# COMPACT_ATOMS: atom_id res chain seq x y z
N ALA A 1 -7.45 24.33 -12.69
CA ALA A 1 -6.70 24.01 -13.93
C ALA A 1 -5.49 23.12 -13.65
N LEU A 2 -4.51 23.52 -12.83
CA LEU A 2 -3.29 22.73 -12.57
C LEU A 2 -3.57 21.34 -11.98
N HIS A 3 -4.43 21.29 -10.94
CA HIS A 3 -4.87 20.04 -10.30
C HIS A 3 -5.46 19.03 -11.29
N LEU A 4 -6.44 19.44 -12.09
CA LEU A 4 -7.05 18.58 -13.12
C LEU A 4 -6.07 18.16 -14.22
N HIS A 5 -5.10 19.03 -14.56
CA HIS A 5 -4.08 18.68 -15.55
C HIS A 5 -3.11 17.61 -15.03
N ILE A 6 -2.83 17.58 -13.72
CA ILE A 6 -2.07 16.49 -13.10
C ILE A 6 -2.84 15.18 -13.21
N HIS A 7 -4.12 15.14 -12.80
CA HIS A 7 -4.95 13.94 -12.91
C HIS A 7 -5.07 13.42 -14.35
N LEU A 8 -5.13 14.32 -15.33
CA LEU A 8 -5.14 13.92 -16.74
C LEU A 8 -3.86 13.19 -17.15
N LEU A 9 -2.71 13.58 -16.59
CA LEU A 9 -1.39 13.13 -17.04
C LEU A 9 -0.81 11.99 -16.22
N GLU A 10 -1.19 11.83 -14.95
CA GLU A 10 -0.75 10.70 -14.12
C GLU A 10 -1.16 9.34 -14.72
N MET A 11 -2.25 9.34 -15.49
CA MET A 11 -2.76 8.15 -16.19
C MET A 11 -2.30 8.03 -17.64
N SER A 12 -1.40 8.91 -18.08
CA SER A 12 -0.92 8.95 -19.46
C SER A 12 0.41 8.22 -19.62
N THR A 13 0.77 7.92 -20.86
CA THR A 13 2.11 7.42 -21.22
C THR A 13 3.19 8.53 -21.22
N GLN A 14 2.83 9.77 -20.87
CA GLN A 14 3.71 10.94 -20.88
C GLN A 14 3.51 11.83 -19.62
N PRO A 15 3.68 11.27 -18.40
CA PRO A 15 3.45 12.00 -17.15
C PRO A 15 4.36 13.23 -17.00
N GLU A 16 5.52 13.26 -17.64
CA GLU A 16 6.49 14.36 -17.60
C GLU A 16 5.90 15.69 -18.12
N ARG A 17 4.87 15.65 -18.97
CA ARG A 17 4.13 16.84 -19.41
C ARG A 17 3.43 17.55 -18.25
N GLY A 18 3.23 16.86 -17.13
CA GLY A 18 2.57 17.35 -15.93
C GLY A 18 3.52 18.08 -14.98
N MET A 19 4.84 17.98 -15.20
CA MET A 19 5.86 18.46 -14.26
C MET A 19 5.70 19.95 -13.91
N ARG A 20 5.52 20.81 -14.93
CA ARG A 20 5.28 22.24 -14.71
C ARG A 20 4.02 22.52 -13.89
N SER A 21 2.99 21.67 -14.01
CA SER A 21 1.76 21.82 -13.24
C SER A 21 1.96 21.38 -11.79
N ALA A 22 2.67 20.28 -11.58
CA ALA A 22 3.07 19.79 -10.26
C ALA A 22 3.90 20.84 -9.50
N GLU A 23 4.92 21.41 -10.13
CA GLU A 23 5.79 22.43 -9.54
C GLU A 23 5.01 23.68 -9.12
N ARG A 24 4.11 24.17 -10.00
CA ARG A 24 3.30 25.35 -9.71
C ARG A 24 2.27 25.10 -8.62
N LEU A 25 1.64 23.92 -8.60
CA LEU A 25 0.58 23.61 -7.65
C LEU A 25 1.10 23.53 -6.21
N GLY A 26 2.28 22.93 -6.00
CA GLY A 26 2.85 22.66 -4.69
C GLY A 26 3.24 23.90 -3.85
N ALA A 27 3.01 25.12 -4.37
CA ALA A 27 3.22 26.38 -3.65
C ALA A 27 1.93 27.21 -3.48
N MET A 28 0.79 26.78 -4.02
CA MET A 28 -0.42 27.60 -4.10
C MET A 28 -1.36 27.47 -2.89
N CYS A 29 -1.45 26.28 -2.30
CA CYS A 29 -2.40 25.99 -1.22
C CYS A 29 -1.71 25.22 -0.08
N PRO A 30 -0.80 25.87 0.68
CA PRO A 30 0.05 25.19 1.66
C PRO A 30 -0.73 24.48 2.77
N ASP A 31 -1.93 24.97 3.12
CA ASP A 31 -2.76 24.40 4.19
C ASP A 31 -3.71 23.29 3.71
N ALA A 32 -3.71 22.95 2.41
CA ALA A 32 -4.54 21.90 1.85
C ALA A 32 -3.72 20.63 1.59
N GLY A 33 -3.91 19.58 2.40
CA GLY A 33 -3.20 18.30 2.28
C GLY A 33 -3.23 17.73 0.87
N HIS A 34 -4.44 17.53 0.32
CA HIS A 34 -4.64 17.06 -1.05
C HIS A 34 -3.86 17.90 -2.08
N MET A 35 -3.88 19.22 -1.98
CA MET A 35 -3.18 20.09 -2.95
C MET A 35 -1.66 19.96 -2.88
N ASN A 36 -1.11 19.70 -1.69
CA ASN A 36 0.31 19.42 -1.50
C ASN A 36 0.70 18.01 -1.98
N HIS A 37 -0.22 17.05 -1.90
CA HIS A 37 -0.03 15.66 -2.32
C HIS A 37 -0.01 15.51 -3.83
N MET A 38 -0.92 16.19 -4.54
CA MET A 38 -1.13 16.06 -5.98
C MET A 38 0.15 16.13 -6.84
N PRO A 39 1.14 17.03 -6.61
CA PRO A 39 2.42 17.00 -7.32
C PRO A 39 3.15 15.64 -7.28
N GLY A 40 3.02 14.92 -6.17
CA GLY A 40 3.66 13.62 -5.94
C GLY A 40 3.28 12.56 -6.97
N HIS A 41 2.06 12.62 -7.52
CA HIS A 41 1.60 11.70 -8.56
C HIS A 41 2.44 11.80 -9.85
N ILE A 42 2.84 13.01 -10.26
CA ILE A 42 3.73 13.18 -11.41
C ILE A 42 5.17 12.85 -11.03
N TYR A 43 5.62 13.32 -9.87
CA TYR A 43 7.01 13.13 -9.44
C TYR A 43 7.39 11.64 -9.36
N VAL A 44 6.53 10.80 -8.77
CA VAL A 44 6.82 9.36 -8.64
C VAL A 44 6.91 8.68 -10.01
N LEU A 45 6.03 9.02 -10.95
CA LEU A 45 6.01 8.45 -12.30
C LEU A 45 7.22 8.89 -13.14
N CYS A 46 7.78 10.07 -12.84
CA CYS A 46 8.97 10.59 -13.52
C CYS A 46 10.29 10.19 -12.83
N GLY A 47 10.25 9.36 -11.78
CA GLY A 47 11.45 8.97 -11.03
C GLY A 47 11.99 10.04 -10.05
N GLU A 48 11.26 11.13 -9.84
CA GLU A 48 11.60 12.22 -8.94
C GLU A 48 11.19 11.90 -7.49
N TYR A 49 11.67 10.76 -6.97
CA TYR A 49 11.18 10.21 -5.71
C TYR A 49 11.41 11.14 -4.50
N GLU A 50 12.54 11.84 -4.40
CA GLU A 50 12.74 12.78 -3.29
C GLU A 50 11.72 13.94 -3.34
N LYS A 51 11.36 14.43 -4.53
CA LYS A 51 10.30 15.45 -4.67
C LYS A 51 8.93 14.91 -4.24
N ALA A 52 8.61 13.66 -4.62
CA ALA A 52 7.37 13.01 -4.19
C ALA A 52 7.30 12.88 -2.66
N LYS A 53 8.39 12.47 -2.01
CA LYS A 53 8.47 12.40 -0.54
C LYS A 53 8.26 13.77 0.09
N LEU A 54 8.95 14.81 -0.38
CA LEU A 54 8.81 16.18 0.14
C LEU A 54 7.37 16.71 -0.05
N ALA A 55 6.70 16.35 -1.15
CA ALA A 55 5.29 16.68 -1.38
C ALA A 55 4.39 15.97 -0.34
N SER A 56 4.59 14.67 -0.11
CA SER A 56 3.86 13.94 0.93
C SER A 56 4.10 14.52 2.33
N GLU A 57 5.33 14.91 2.68
CA GLU A 57 5.62 15.53 3.98
C GLU A 57 4.87 16.86 4.17
N LYS A 58 4.73 17.68 3.10
CA LYS A 58 3.89 18.88 3.12
C LYS A 58 2.42 18.54 3.32
N ALA A 59 1.92 17.53 2.60
CA ALA A 59 0.54 17.08 2.70
C ALA A 59 0.21 16.58 4.11
N VAL A 60 1.07 15.74 4.68
CA VAL A 60 0.98 15.26 6.06
C VAL A 60 0.91 16.41 7.07
N ARG A 61 1.77 17.44 6.94
CA ARG A 61 1.73 18.59 7.87
C ARG A 61 0.38 19.33 7.79
N ALA A 62 -0.14 19.55 6.59
CA ALA A 62 -1.44 20.18 6.41
C ALA A 62 -2.59 19.31 6.96
N ASN A 63 -2.53 18.00 6.70
CA ASN A 63 -3.49 17.03 7.23
C ASN A 63 -3.50 17.02 8.77
N ASP A 64 -2.33 17.05 9.42
CA ASP A 64 -2.21 17.05 10.88
C ASP A 64 -2.86 18.30 11.51
N LEU A 65 -2.70 19.47 10.89
CA LEU A 65 -3.37 20.71 11.33
C LEU A 65 -4.89 20.58 11.23
N TYR A 66 -5.40 20.02 10.13
CA TYR A 66 -6.83 19.81 9.97
C TYR A 66 -7.40 18.76 10.94
N LEU A 67 -6.70 17.64 11.12
CA LEU A 67 -7.14 16.59 12.04
C LEU A 67 -7.19 17.07 13.49
N ALA A 68 -6.24 17.94 13.90
CA ALA A 68 -6.27 18.58 15.22
C ALA A 68 -7.49 19.51 15.41
N TYR A 69 -8.04 20.06 14.31
CA TYR A 69 -9.21 20.93 14.33
C TYR A 69 -10.54 20.17 14.24
N ALA A 70 -10.62 19.13 13.40
CA ALA A 70 -11.88 18.50 12.98
C ALA A 70 -12.60 17.69 14.08
N GLY A 71 -11.91 17.30 15.16
CA GLY A 71 -12.46 16.66 16.35
C GLY A 71 -12.93 15.20 16.19
N GLU A 72 -13.48 14.82 15.04
CA GLU A 72 -14.01 13.48 14.75
C GLU A 72 -13.51 12.92 13.39
N PRO A 73 -13.40 11.60 13.21
CA PRO A 73 -13.04 10.99 11.94
C PRO A 73 -14.06 11.32 10.83
N THR A 74 -13.60 12.04 9.81
CA THR A 74 -14.40 12.35 8.61
C THR A 74 -13.89 11.56 7.39
N TYR A 75 -14.58 11.65 6.25
CA TYR A 75 -14.10 11.12 4.98
C TYR A 75 -12.72 11.66 4.56
N TYR A 76 -12.27 12.77 5.16
CA TYR A 76 -10.92 13.33 4.98
C TYR A 76 -9.80 12.34 5.33
N LEU A 77 -10.08 11.39 6.23
CA LEU A 77 -9.13 10.34 6.61
C LEU A 77 -8.64 9.52 5.40
N LEU A 78 -9.47 9.36 4.37
CA LEU A 78 -9.06 8.71 3.12
C LEU A 78 -7.90 9.44 2.46
N GLY A 79 -7.99 10.77 2.36
CA GLY A 79 -6.92 11.61 1.82
C GLY A 79 -5.66 11.48 2.66
N CYS A 80 -5.78 11.54 3.99
CA CYS A 80 -4.64 11.36 4.89
C CYS A 80 -3.92 10.03 4.67
N CYS A 81 -4.67 8.93 4.57
CA CYS A 81 -4.11 7.61 4.34
C CYS A 81 -3.51 7.47 2.94
N HIS A 82 -4.13 8.08 1.92
CA HIS A 82 -3.64 8.10 0.55
C HIS A 82 -2.29 8.82 0.42
N ASP A 83 -2.18 9.99 1.04
CA ASP A 83 -0.95 10.80 1.05
C ASP A 83 0.21 10.04 1.71
N LEU A 84 -0.07 9.38 2.85
CA LEU A 84 0.88 8.53 3.55
C LEU A 84 1.26 7.29 2.76
N HIS A 85 0.31 6.67 2.04
CA HIS A 85 0.61 5.52 1.18
C HIS A 85 1.56 5.88 0.04
N LEU A 86 1.39 7.05 -0.59
CA LEU A 86 2.35 7.55 -1.58
C LEU A 86 3.73 7.78 -0.94
N MET A 87 3.79 8.29 0.29
CA MET A 87 5.04 8.43 1.03
C MET A 87 5.71 7.08 1.28
N MET A 88 4.96 6.05 1.71
CA MET A 88 5.48 4.69 1.90
C MET A 88 6.11 4.17 0.61
N PHE A 89 5.35 4.22 -0.49
CA PHE A 89 5.80 3.74 -1.80
C PHE A 89 7.05 4.47 -2.29
N THR A 90 7.04 5.79 -2.21
CA THR A 90 8.18 6.63 -2.60
C THR A 90 9.43 6.35 -1.75
N CYS A 91 9.27 6.22 -0.43
CA CYS A 91 10.39 5.93 0.47
C CYS A 91 10.96 4.52 0.26
N MET A 92 10.11 3.54 -0.13
CA MET A 92 10.57 2.21 -0.55
C MET A 92 11.44 2.25 -1.82
N LEU A 93 11.12 3.12 -2.78
CA LEU A 93 11.92 3.32 -3.99
C LEU A 93 13.23 4.07 -3.70
N LEU A 94 13.23 5.00 -2.75
CA LEU A 94 14.43 5.69 -2.26
C LEU A 94 15.34 4.83 -1.35
N GLY A 95 14.92 3.62 -0.97
CA GLY A 95 15.65 2.80 0.01
C GLY A 95 15.62 3.37 1.43
N GLN A 96 14.68 4.25 1.75
CA GLN A 96 14.56 4.91 3.06
C GLN A 96 13.60 4.14 3.98
N TYR A 97 14.12 3.13 4.70
CA TYR A 97 13.31 2.27 5.58
C TYR A 97 12.58 3.03 6.69
N ARG A 98 13.28 3.89 7.45
CA ARG A 98 12.69 4.58 8.61
C ARG A 98 11.51 5.50 8.21
N PRO A 99 11.62 6.35 7.19
CA PRO A 99 10.48 7.13 6.69
C PRO A 99 9.32 6.27 6.15
N ALA A 100 9.62 5.17 5.43
CA ALA A 100 8.59 4.27 4.93
C ALA A 100 7.80 3.62 6.07
N LEU A 101 8.50 3.12 7.09
CA LEU A 101 7.88 2.51 8.27
C LEU A 101 7.08 3.54 9.08
N TRP A 102 7.65 4.75 9.27
CA TRP A 102 6.94 5.83 9.97
C TRP A 102 5.60 6.16 9.30
N ALA A 103 5.56 6.25 7.97
CA ALA A 103 4.32 6.51 7.24
C ALA A 103 3.31 5.37 7.44
N ALA A 104 3.78 4.12 7.40
CA ALA A 104 2.94 2.93 7.63
C ALA A 104 2.37 2.89 9.05
N ASP A 105 3.19 3.15 10.06
CA ASP A 105 2.75 3.22 11.45
C ASP A 105 1.79 4.39 11.68
N LYS A 106 2.00 5.53 11.00
CA LYS A 106 1.07 6.66 11.06
C LYS A 106 -0.29 6.31 10.49
N VAL A 107 -0.36 5.61 9.35
CA VAL A 107 -1.65 5.08 8.85
C VAL A 107 -2.29 4.17 9.88
N ARG A 108 -1.55 3.24 10.49
CA ARG A 108 -2.13 2.38 11.54
C ARG A 108 -2.65 3.15 12.75
N SER A 109 -2.00 4.26 13.12
CA SER A 109 -2.47 5.12 14.22
C SER A 109 -3.76 5.88 13.89
N LEU A 110 -3.97 6.20 12.62
CA LEU A 110 -5.16 6.90 12.11
C LEU A 110 -6.33 5.94 11.87
N VAL A 111 -6.03 4.71 11.45
CA VAL A 111 -7.00 3.66 11.12
C VAL A 111 -7.20 2.76 12.33
N THR A 112 -7.82 3.33 13.36
CA THR A 112 -8.15 2.61 14.60
C THR A 112 -9.25 1.57 14.37
N ARG A 113 -9.44 0.68 15.34
CA ARG A 113 -10.53 -0.29 15.33
C ARG A 113 -11.90 0.37 15.12
N ASP A 114 -12.17 1.46 15.83
CA ASP A 114 -13.45 2.18 15.75
C ASP A 114 -13.70 2.78 14.36
N VAL A 115 -12.63 3.16 13.65
CA VAL A 115 -12.71 3.63 12.26
C VAL A 115 -13.05 2.50 11.30
N VAL A 116 -12.40 1.33 11.42
CA VAL A 116 -12.66 0.20 10.50
C VAL A 116 -14.00 -0.48 10.76
N SER A 117 -14.57 -0.33 11.96
CA SER A 117 -15.84 -0.95 12.33
C SER A 117 -17.08 -0.07 12.08
N ILE A 118 -16.96 1.09 11.42
CA ILE A 118 -18.10 1.97 11.12
C ILE A 118 -19.10 1.23 10.18
N PRO A 119 -20.31 0.86 10.64
CA PRO A 119 -21.19 -0.03 9.89
C PRO A 119 -21.72 0.59 8.58
N GLU A 120 -22.04 1.89 8.58
CA GLU A 120 -22.73 2.55 7.48
C GLU A 120 -21.79 3.13 6.41
N ARG A 121 -20.48 2.87 6.50
CA ARG A 121 -19.48 3.43 5.59
C ARG A 121 -18.53 2.39 4.99
N PRO A 122 -19.03 1.32 4.35
CA PRO A 122 -18.19 0.22 3.86
C PRO A 122 -17.09 0.69 2.90
N LYS A 123 -17.35 1.67 2.02
CA LYS A 123 -16.31 2.19 1.11
C LYS A 123 -15.15 2.85 1.88
N LEU A 124 -15.45 3.62 2.92
CA LEU A 124 -14.45 4.26 3.78
C LEU A 124 -13.64 3.19 4.50
N THR A 125 -14.33 2.33 5.27
CA THR A 125 -13.70 1.34 6.16
C THR A 125 -12.84 0.35 5.37
N GLN A 126 -13.34 -0.13 4.22
CA GLN A 126 -12.58 -1.06 3.38
C GLN A 126 -11.32 -0.42 2.79
N THR A 127 -11.39 0.85 2.40
CA THR A 127 -10.25 1.53 1.77
C THR A 127 -9.17 1.85 2.80
N VAL A 128 -9.55 2.39 3.97
CA VAL A 128 -8.57 2.69 5.04
C VAL A 128 -7.96 1.43 5.63
N GLU A 129 -8.71 0.33 5.77
CA GLU A 129 -8.16 -0.96 6.19
C GLU A 129 -7.16 -1.51 5.15
N GLY A 130 -7.42 -1.30 3.85
CA GLY A 130 -6.45 -1.63 2.81
C GLY A 130 -5.14 -0.84 2.95
N TYR A 131 -5.19 0.46 3.25
CA TYR A 131 -3.97 1.24 3.54
C TYR A 131 -3.26 0.77 4.82
N HIS A 132 -4.02 0.43 5.87
CA HIS A 132 -3.49 -0.11 7.12
C HIS A 132 -2.66 -1.39 6.90
N ALA A 133 -3.03 -2.21 5.92
CA ALA A 133 -2.36 -3.44 5.56
C ALA A 133 -0.95 -3.25 4.94
N MET A 134 -0.65 -2.05 4.40
CA MET A 134 0.54 -1.81 3.57
C MET A 134 1.88 -1.86 4.33
N LYS A 135 1.85 -1.82 5.67
CA LYS A 135 3.06 -2.03 6.50
C LYS A 135 3.78 -3.34 6.16
N SER A 136 3.04 -4.40 5.85
CA SER A 136 3.62 -5.70 5.45
C SER A 136 4.55 -5.56 4.24
N HIS A 137 4.18 -4.77 3.23
CA HIS A 137 5.03 -4.55 2.06
C HIS A 137 6.30 -3.75 2.38
N VAL A 138 6.21 -2.77 3.29
CA VAL A 138 7.41 -2.04 3.76
C VAL A 138 8.39 -3.01 4.40
N GLN A 139 7.93 -3.85 5.33
CA GLN A 139 8.80 -4.82 6.01
C GLN A 139 9.41 -5.83 5.03
N VAL A 140 8.61 -6.35 4.08
CA VAL A 140 9.09 -7.30 3.05
C VAL A 140 10.14 -6.64 2.17
N ARG A 141 9.88 -5.43 1.66
CA ARG A 141 10.81 -4.69 0.79
C ARG A 141 12.18 -4.46 1.44
N PHE A 142 12.21 -4.24 2.75
CA PHE A 142 13.43 -3.96 3.52
C PHE A 142 14.00 -5.19 4.24
N GLY A 143 13.48 -6.39 3.97
CA GLY A 143 14.00 -7.64 4.49
C GLY A 143 13.94 -7.78 6.00
N ARG A 144 12.87 -7.26 6.63
CA ARG A 144 12.68 -7.30 8.09
C ARG A 144 12.13 -8.65 8.57
N TRP A 145 12.77 -9.74 8.16
CA TRP A 145 12.22 -11.10 8.29
C TRP A 145 11.88 -11.49 9.72
N ARG A 146 12.77 -11.22 10.68
CA ARG A 146 12.51 -11.52 12.09
C ARG A 146 11.37 -10.68 12.65
N GLU A 147 11.32 -9.39 12.33
CA GLU A 147 10.23 -8.52 12.77
C GLU A 147 8.87 -8.95 12.21
N ILE A 148 8.82 -9.40 10.95
CA ILE A 148 7.61 -9.96 10.34
C ILE A 148 7.15 -11.22 11.08
N ILE A 149 8.09 -12.11 11.42
CA ILE A 149 7.79 -13.36 12.14
C ILE A 149 7.33 -13.06 13.56
N ASP A 150 7.96 -12.10 14.24
CA ASP A 150 7.66 -11.73 15.62
C ASP A 150 6.39 -10.86 15.74
N GLU A 151 5.96 -10.18 14.67
CA GLU A 151 4.72 -9.39 14.67
C GLU A 151 3.50 -10.32 14.89
N PRO A 152 2.66 -10.08 15.90
CA PRO A 152 1.46 -10.88 16.12
C PRO A 152 0.48 -10.74 14.96
N MET A 153 -0.19 -11.85 14.61
CA MET A 153 -1.32 -11.80 13.69
C MET A 153 -2.44 -10.92 14.27
N ASN A 154 -3.22 -10.28 13.40
CA ASN A 154 -4.40 -9.53 13.81
C ASN A 154 -5.41 -10.45 14.52
N GLY A 155 -5.98 -9.98 15.63
CA GLY A 155 -6.94 -10.76 16.44
C GLY A 155 -8.37 -10.77 15.91
N GLU A 156 -8.69 -9.97 14.88
CA GLU A 156 -10.02 -9.80 14.30
C GLU A 156 -9.95 -9.94 12.76
N PRO A 157 -9.66 -11.16 12.25
CA PRO A 157 -9.39 -11.38 10.83
C PRO A 157 -10.56 -11.06 9.89
N ASP A 158 -11.80 -11.08 10.41
CA ASP A 158 -13.01 -10.71 9.67
C ASP A 158 -13.17 -9.18 9.52
N LEU A 159 -12.59 -8.41 10.45
CA LEU A 159 -12.59 -6.95 10.40
C LEU A 159 -11.39 -6.44 9.58
N TYR A 160 -10.22 -7.01 9.83
CA TYR A 160 -8.94 -6.67 9.21
C TYR A 160 -8.58 -7.65 8.09
N VAL A 161 -9.49 -7.75 7.12
CA VAL A 161 -9.46 -8.78 6.08
C VAL A 161 -8.19 -8.72 5.23
N VAL A 162 -7.79 -7.53 4.75
CA VAL A 162 -6.62 -7.36 3.88
C VAL A 162 -5.33 -7.40 4.69
N THR A 163 -5.33 -6.81 5.89
CA THR A 163 -4.22 -6.84 6.82
C THR A 163 -3.85 -8.27 7.17
N THR A 164 -4.83 -9.11 7.50
CA THR A 164 -4.60 -10.53 7.82
C THR A 164 -3.99 -11.29 6.64
N ALA A 165 -4.53 -11.07 5.43
CA ALA A 165 -3.98 -11.66 4.21
C ALA A 165 -2.51 -11.23 4.01
N LEU A 166 -2.22 -9.94 4.07
CA LEU A 166 -0.87 -9.43 3.86
C LEU A 166 0.11 -9.79 4.99
N GLN A 167 -0.36 -10.02 6.22
CA GLN A 167 0.47 -10.59 7.30
C GLN A 167 0.87 -12.04 7.00
N HIS A 168 -0.05 -12.88 6.51
CA HIS A 168 0.28 -14.23 6.07
C HIS A 168 1.23 -14.24 4.87
N TYR A 169 0.99 -13.38 3.87
CA TYR A 169 1.91 -13.20 2.76
C TYR A 169 3.32 -12.84 3.25
N ALA A 170 3.46 -11.82 4.09
CA ALA A 170 4.76 -11.37 4.58
C ALA A 170 5.47 -12.47 5.39
N LYS A 171 4.76 -13.15 6.30
CA LYS A 171 5.33 -14.27 7.07
C LYS A 171 5.73 -15.44 6.18
N GLY A 172 4.94 -15.75 5.15
CA GLY A 172 5.27 -16.76 4.14
C GLY A 172 6.60 -16.47 3.44
N VAL A 173 6.78 -15.23 2.96
CA VAL A 173 8.06 -14.77 2.37
C VAL A 173 9.19 -14.86 3.39
N ALA A 174 9.01 -14.31 4.59
CA ALA A 174 10.04 -14.27 5.63
C ALA A 174 10.53 -15.68 6.05
N HIS A 175 9.60 -16.61 6.28
CA HIS A 175 9.95 -18.00 6.61
C HIS A 175 10.62 -18.71 5.42
N ALA A 176 10.18 -18.47 4.18
CA ALA A 176 10.83 -19.03 3.00
C ALA A 176 12.28 -18.55 2.89
N THR A 177 12.52 -17.24 3.06
CA THR A 177 13.86 -16.64 3.02
C THR A 177 14.77 -17.20 4.11
N LEU A 178 14.24 -17.42 5.32
CA LEU A 178 14.97 -18.02 6.43
C LEU A 178 15.03 -19.55 6.38
N ARG A 179 14.53 -20.17 5.30
CA ARG A 179 14.52 -21.63 5.04
C ARG A 179 13.72 -22.45 6.05
N ASP A 180 12.78 -21.84 6.74
CA ASP A 180 11.75 -22.54 7.51
C ASP A 180 10.58 -22.88 6.60
N PHE A 181 10.77 -23.90 5.76
CA PHE A 181 9.83 -24.21 4.69
C PHE A 181 8.47 -24.72 5.19
N ALA A 182 8.43 -25.34 6.37
CA ALA A 182 7.19 -25.82 6.96
C ALA A 182 6.28 -24.64 7.34
N SER A 183 6.83 -23.65 8.05
CA SER A 183 6.09 -22.43 8.41
C SER A 183 5.76 -21.57 7.18
N ALA A 184 6.66 -21.52 6.19
CA ALA A 184 6.40 -20.81 4.94
C ALA A 184 5.21 -21.41 4.17
N GLU A 185 5.18 -22.74 4.04
CA GLU A 185 4.06 -23.45 3.40
C GLU A 185 2.76 -23.24 4.19
N HIS A 186 2.81 -23.33 5.52
CA HIS A 186 1.66 -23.08 6.39
C HIS A 186 1.06 -21.68 6.17
N HIS A 187 1.90 -20.64 6.16
CA HIS A 187 1.42 -19.27 5.94
C HIS A 187 0.95 -19.01 4.52
N ARG A 188 1.55 -19.66 3.51
CA ARG A 188 1.06 -19.63 2.13
C ARG A 188 -0.35 -20.22 2.02
N ASP A 189 -0.60 -21.36 2.66
CA ASP A 189 -1.92 -21.99 2.63
C ASP A 189 -2.97 -21.13 3.33
N LEU A 190 -2.62 -20.51 4.47
CA LEU A 190 -3.51 -19.56 5.16
C LEU A 190 -3.78 -18.30 4.32
N PHE A 191 -2.78 -17.78 3.60
CA PHE A 191 -2.96 -16.66 2.68
C PHE A 191 -3.96 -16.98 1.58
N ASN A 192 -3.83 -18.14 0.94
CA ASN A 192 -4.75 -18.59 -0.11
C ASN A 192 -6.18 -18.77 0.42
N ARG A 193 -6.33 -19.40 1.60
CA ARG A 193 -7.65 -19.54 2.25
C ARG A 193 -8.29 -18.18 2.57
N GLN A 194 -7.50 -17.19 3.01
CA GLN A 194 -8.01 -15.84 3.26
C GLN A 194 -8.52 -15.18 1.97
N ILE A 195 -7.82 -15.37 0.84
CA ILE A 195 -8.29 -14.88 -0.48
C ILE A 195 -9.58 -15.59 -0.90
N GLU A 196 -9.66 -16.91 -0.74
CA GLU A 196 -10.85 -17.70 -1.08
C GLU A 196 -12.09 -17.22 -0.31
N ASN A 197 -11.94 -17.04 1.01
CA ASN A 197 -13.03 -16.65 1.92
C ASN A 197 -13.43 -15.17 1.82
N MET A 198 -12.65 -14.33 1.15
CA MET A 198 -12.94 -12.89 1.06
C MET A 198 -14.25 -12.63 0.27
N PRO A 199 -15.08 -11.65 0.67
CA PRO A 199 -16.28 -11.29 -0.09
C PRO A 199 -15.95 -10.83 -1.51
N PRO A 200 -16.68 -11.26 -2.56
CA PRO A 200 -16.41 -10.86 -3.94
C PRO A 200 -16.63 -9.35 -4.21
N GLU A 201 -17.47 -8.70 -3.39
CA GLU A 201 -17.73 -7.26 -3.43
C GLU A 201 -16.60 -6.44 -2.79
N ARG A 202 -15.66 -7.07 -2.08
CA ARG A 202 -14.55 -6.35 -1.44
C ARG A 202 -13.73 -5.63 -2.50
N ARG A 203 -13.53 -4.34 -2.29
CA ARG A 203 -12.73 -3.47 -3.16
C ARG A 203 -11.62 -2.81 -2.37
N PHE A 204 -10.48 -2.62 -3.03
CA PHE A 204 -9.44 -1.71 -2.58
C PHE A 204 -9.13 -0.77 -3.74
N LEU A 205 -9.44 0.51 -3.54
CA LEU A 205 -9.45 1.50 -4.62
C LEU A 205 -10.32 1.02 -5.79
N SER A 206 -9.79 1.08 -7.01
CA SER A 206 -10.50 0.74 -8.24
C SER A 206 -10.61 -0.76 -8.50
N ASN A 207 -9.93 -1.61 -7.72
CA ASN A 207 -9.79 -3.04 -8.01
C ASN A 207 -10.56 -3.95 -7.04
N PRO A 208 -11.09 -5.09 -7.53
CA PRO A 208 -11.42 -6.23 -6.66
C PRO A 208 -10.21 -6.61 -5.83
N THR A 209 -10.37 -6.66 -4.51
CA THR A 209 -9.23 -6.92 -3.62
C THR A 209 -8.60 -8.29 -3.87
N LYS A 210 -9.41 -9.30 -4.20
CA LYS A 210 -8.92 -10.61 -4.63
C LYS A 210 -7.99 -10.52 -5.84
N ALA A 211 -8.32 -9.70 -6.84
CA ALA A 211 -7.50 -9.56 -8.05
C ALA A 211 -6.10 -9.02 -7.71
N SER A 212 -6.02 -8.01 -6.85
CA SER A 212 -4.72 -7.50 -6.37
C SER A 212 -3.94 -8.53 -5.54
N LEU A 213 -4.61 -9.30 -4.69
CA LEU A 213 -3.93 -10.30 -3.86
C LEU A 213 -3.46 -11.54 -4.64
N VAL A 214 -4.04 -11.84 -5.81
CA VAL A 214 -3.55 -12.90 -6.71
C VAL A 214 -2.13 -12.61 -7.21
N VAL A 215 -1.78 -11.34 -7.42
CA VAL A 215 -0.39 -10.94 -7.70
C VAL A 215 0.51 -11.37 -6.55
N GLY A 216 0.13 -11.05 -5.31
CA GLY A 216 0.83 -11.47 -4.09
C GLY A 216 0.95 -12.99 -3.94
N ALA A 217 -0.09 -13.75 -4.30
CA ALA A 217 -0.09 -15.21 -4.21
C ALA A 217 0.92 -15.82 -5.17
N THR A 218 0.94 -15.30 -6.40
CA THR A 218 1.87 -15.75 -7.43
C THR A 218 3.32 -15.38 -7.07
N LEU A 219 3.54 -14.20 -6.50
CA LEU A 219 4.85 -13.79 -5.97
C LEU A 219 5.30 -14.70 -4.83
N LEU A 220 4.42 -15.01 -3.87
CA LEU A 220 4.74 -15.89 -2.74
C LEU A 220 5.11 -17.31 -3.19
N ASP A 221 4.41 -17.86 -4.18
CA ASP A 221 4.80 -19.14 -4.78
C ASP A 221 6.19 -19.07 -5.43
N GLY A 222 6.50 -17.96 -6.09
CA GLY A 222 7.81 -17.68 -6.67
C GLY A 222 8.91 -17.65 -5.60
N GLU A 223 8.75 -16.84 -4.56
CA GLU A 223 9.67 -16.73 -3.42
C GLU A 223 9.89 -18.08 -2.73
N PHE A 224 8.80 -18.82 -2.49
CA PHE A 224 8.87 -20.14 -1.87
C PHE A 224 9.60 -21.16 -2.73
N ALA A 225 9.35 -21.18 -4.04
CA ALA A 225 10.08 -22.04 -4.98
C ALA A 225 11.56 -21.63 -5.07
N TYR A 226 11.85 -20.33 -5.10
CA TYR A 226 13.20 -19.78 -5.21
C TYR A 226 14.07 -20.23 -4.03
N HIS A 227 13.59 -20.03 -2.80
CA HIS A 227 14.36 -20.38 -1.61
C HIS A 227 14.51 -21.89 -1.39
N ARG A 228 13.68 -22.72 -2.04
CA ARG A 228 13.84 -24.18 -2.10
C ARG A 228 14.80 -24.66 -3.21
N GLY A 229 15.44 -23.75 -3.93
CA GLY A 229 16.34 -24.08 -5.03
C GLY A 229 15.65 -24.48 -6.34
N ARG A 230 14.32 -24.30 -6.44
CA ARG A 230 13.52 -24.63 -7.64
C ARG A 230 13.42 -23.42 -8.56
N HIS A 231 14.57 -22.94 -9.06
CA HIS A 231 14.67 -21.64 -9.73
C HIS A 231 13.84 -21.53 -11.01
N ASP A 232 13.80 -22.57 -11.85
CA ASP A 232 13.00 -22.55 -13.09
C ASP A 232 11.52 -22.34 -12.79
N GLY A 233 11.00 -23.08 -11.80
CA GLY A 233 9.63 -22.91 -11.31
C GLY A 233 9.41 -21.52 -10.72
N ALA A 234 10.34 -21.05 -9.89
CA ALA A 234 10.27 -19.73 -9.26
C ALA A 234 10.15 -18.60 -10.27
N TYR A 235 11.04 -18.54 -11.27
CA TYR A 235 10.97 -17.54 -12.33
C TYR A 235 9.72 -17.69 -13.19
N GLY A 236 9.22 -18.92 -13.38
CA GLY A 236 7.93 -19.17 -14.01
C GLY A 236 6.75 -18.55 -13.24
N HIS A 237 6.74 -18.63 -11.92
CA HIS A 237 5.76 -17.93 -11.08
C HIS A 237 5.92 -16.40 -11.18
N LEU A 238 7.14 -15.88 -10.99
CA LEU A 238 7.37 -14.43 -11.01
C LEU A 238 6.98 -13.78 -12.35
N ARG A 239 7.23 -14.44 -13.49
CA ARG A 239 6.75 -13.94 -14.81
C ARG A 239 5.22 -13.99 -14.91
N ARG A 240 4.58 -15.04 -14.41
CA ARG A 240 3.12 -15.14 -14.38
C ARG A 240 2.47 -14.10 -13.49
N ALA A 241 3.18 -13.55 -12.49
CA ALA A 241 2.65 -12.48 -11.64
C ALA A 241 2.47 -11.16 -12.40
N VAL A 242 3.16 -10.96 -13.53
CA VAL A 242 3.04 -9.77 -14.37
C VAL A 242 1.66 -9.69 -15.05
N GLU A 243 1.14 -10.80 -15.56
CA GLU A 243 -0.15 -10.83 -16.25
C GLU A 243 -1.35 -10.36 -15.39
N PRO A 244 -1.57 -10.86 -14.15
CA PRO A 244 -2.65 -10.35 -13.30
C PRO A 244 -2.38 -8.91 -12.85
N ASP A 245 -1.13 -8.47 -12.74
CA ASP A 245 -0.77 -7.09 -12.41
C ASP A 245 -1.13 -6.12 -13.55
N ASP A 246 -0.73 -6.44 -14.79
CA ASP A 246 -1.05 -5.68 -16.01
C ASP A 246 -2.56 -5.56 -16.26
N ASN A 247 -3.35 -6.54 -15.76
CA ASN A 247 -4.80 -6.55 -15.87
C ASN A 247 -5.52 -5.84 -14.71
N LEU A 248 -4.79 -5.27 -13.74
CA LEU A 248 -5.39 -4.39 -12.74
C LEU A 248 -5.79 -3.05 -13.36
N SER A 249 -6.83 -2.46 -12.81
CA SER A 249 -7.24 -1.10 -13.14
C SER A 249 -6.32 -0.12 -12.44
N TYR A 250 -5.34 0.39 -13.18
CA TYR A 250 -4.64 1.62 -12.86
C TYR A 250 -5.50 2.78 -13.36
N THR A 251 -6.02 3.59 -12.44
CA THR A 251 -6.93 4.73 -12.71
C THR A 251 -6.43 5.98 -12.02
#